data_AF-A0A409X5Y3-F1
#
_entry.id   AF-A0A409X5Y3-F1
#
_cell.length_a   1.000
_cell.length_b   1.000
_cell.length_c   1.000
_cell.angle_alpha   90.00
_cell.angle_beta   90.00
_cell.angle_gamma   90.00
#
_symmetry.space_group_name_H-M   'P 1'
#
loop_
_entity.id
_entity.type
_entity.pdbx_description
1 polymer ?
#
loop_
_entity_poly.entity_id
_entity_poly.type
_entity_poly.pdbx_seq_one_letter_code
_entity_poly.pdbx_strand_id
1 'polypeptide(L)'
;MTRSATARLDLFTVEPPKIVSLEEDQRLSPDEMLTELRSVRQRLMGAYQALGRALSQLSASNAHCTNIRRELDHVQHQLHNVLKKRERGSSKKIKSRFLTSRNLRAEFDREDAERQERERVAEERNRQKEAANAESARRVAHDAANRYFFGRISSYKKDDLRALALALGVSDEGHNKDIRARIEEKFNSEPDLANNERFAGLFRRRTRRRTDQVNASDSDSDSESEGRRYDQRYATPQPLSPSYPSSSTSFPATFTNQPAPPHPDYRLYYPHQNQPLYYPYYPSTSESGYGELQQQYQYRFYSPYNPP
;
A
#
# COMPACT_ATOMS: atom_id res chain seq x y z
N MET A 1 -28.01 -19.36 19.52
CA MET A 1 -28.79 -18.21 20.06
C MET A 1 -27.82 -17.13 20.52
N THR A 2 -27.52 -16.15 19.68
CA THR A 2 -26.72 -14.97 20.05
C THR A 2 -27.65 -13.94 20.71
N ARG A 3 -27.57 -13.80 22.03
CA ARG A 3 -28.22 -12.68 22.72
C ARG A 3 -27.50 -11.41 22.28
N SER A 4 -28.14 -10.62 21.41
CA SER A 4 -27.64 -9.30 21.05
C SER A 4 -27.72 -8.41 22.28
N ALA A 5 -26.63 -8.36 23.03
CA ALA A 5 -26.45 -7.41 24.10
C ALA A 5 -26.23 -6.04 23.46
N THR A 6 -27.34 -5.37 23.12
CA THR A 6 -27.36 -3.94 22.93
C THR A 6 -27.03 -3.29 24.26
N ALA A 7 -25.74 -3.26 24.58
CA ALA A 7 -25.19 -2.33 25.54
C ALA A 7 -25.55 -0.94 25.03
N ARG A 8 -26.69 -0.43 25.50
CA ARG A 8 -26.95 1.00 25.48
C ARG A 8 -25.74 1.59 26.18
N LEU A 9 -24.92 2.26 25.39
CA LEU A 9 -24.03 3.27 25.93
C LEU A 9 -24.99 4.28 26.55
N ASP A 10 -25.18 4.18 27.85
CA ASP A 10 -25.57 5.33 28.66
C ASP A 10 -24.40 6.31 28.54
N LEU A 11 -24.37 7.02 27.40
CA LEU A 11 -23.69 8.28 27.30
C LEU A 11 -24.35 9.11 28.39
N PHE A 12 -23.66 9.21 29.52
CA PHE A 12 -23.97 10.19 30.55
C PHE A 12 -24.24 11.49 29.81
N THR A 13 -25.46 11.99 29.91
CA THR A 13 -25.87 13.24 29.30
C THR A 13 -25.09 14.33 30.01
N VAL A 14 -23.86 14.59 29.55
CA VAL A 14 -23.04 15.68 30.04
C VAL A 14 -23.77 16.93 29.62
N GLU A 15 -24.51 17.53 30.56
CA GLU A 15 -25.15 18.80 30.30
C GLU A 15 -24.11 19.79 29.78
N PRO A 16 -24.41 20.52 28.70
CA PRO A 16 -23.46 21.46 28.14
C PRO A 16 -23.05 22.44 29.23
N PRO A 17 -21.75 22.81 29.32
CA PRO A 17 -21.29 23.71 30.36
C PRO A 17 -22.10 25.01 30.30
N LYS A 18 -22.75 25.37 31.41
CA LYS A 18 -23.47 26.64 31.52
C LYS A 18 -22.49 27.77 31.24
N ILE A 19 -22.71 28.48 30.13
CA ILE A 19 -21.97 29.69 29.80
C ILE A 19 -22.56 30.80 30.68
N VAL A 20 -21.80 31.20 31.69
CA VAL A 20 -22.10 32.33 32.59
C VAL A 20 -21.59 33.61 31.94
N SER A 21 -22.30 34.73 32.09
CA SER A 21 -21.86 36.01 31.52
C SER A 21 -20.80 36.68 32.42
N LEU A 22 -19.97 37.57 31.84
CA LEU A 22 -18.95 38.28 32.61
C LEU A 22 -19.56 39.17 33.71
N GLU A 23 -20.76 39.70 33.47
CA GLU A 23 -21.53 40.51 34.42
C GLU A 23 -22.15 39.67 35.54
N GLU A 24 -22.40 38.37 35.31
CA GLU A 24 -22.82 37.42 36.34
C GLU A 24 -21.62 37.03 37.22
N ASP A 25 -20.48 36.69 36.61
CA ASP A 25 -19.24 36.36 37.34
C ASP A 25 -18.77 37.52 38.24
N GLN A 26 -18.89 38.78 37.77
CA GLN A 26 -18.56 39.98 38.57
C GLN A 26 -19.45 40.20 39.80
N ARG A 27 -20.59 39.51 39.91
CA ARG A 27 -21.50 39.58 41.06
C ARG A 27 -21.25 38.50 42.10
N LEU A 28 -20.45 37.48 41.76
CA LEU A 28 -20.11 36.39 42.68
C LEU A 28 -19.09 36.85 43.73
N SER A 29 -19.25 36.35 44.95
CA SER A 29 -18.23 36.50 45.99
C SER A 29 -16.97 35.67 45.64
N PRO A 30 -15.80 36.03 46.19
CA PRO A 30 -14.57 35.27 45.97
C PRO A 30 -14.67 33.79 46.33
N ASP A 31 -15.43 33.44 47.38
CA ASP A 31 -15.64 32.06 47.79
C ASP A 31 -16.53 31.28 46.81
N GLU A 32 -17.57 31.90 46.25
CA GLU A 32 -18.42 31.30 45.20
C GLU A 32 -17.62 31.04 43.92
N MET A 33 -16.76 31.98 43.49
CA MET A 33 -15.86 31.74 42.36
C MET A 33 -14.92 30.56 42.60
N LEU A 34 -14.42 30.38 43.84
CA LEU A 34 -13.58 29.24 44.20
C LEU A 34 -14.34 27.91 44.25
N THR A 35 -15.61 27.89 44.65
CA THR A 35 -16.44 26.67 44.61
C THR A 35 -16.79 26.28 43.17
N GLU A 36 -17.16 27.24 42.32
CA GLU A 36 -17.38 26.97 40.89
C GLU A 36 -16.09 26.50 40.19
N LEU A 37 -14.93 27.13 40.45
CA LEU A 37 -13.66 26.67 39.88
C LEU A 37 -13.32 25.22 40.27
N ARG A 38 -13.61 24.81 41.52
CA ARG A 38 -13.45 23.42 41.97
C ARG A 38 -14.45 22.49 41.27
N SER A 39 -15.71 22.90 41.16
CA SER A 39 -16.77 22.18 40.44
C SER A 39 -16.42 21.96 38.96
N VAL A 40 -15.96 23.00 38.25
CA VAL A 40 -15.51 22.93 36.86
C VAL A 40 -14.31 21.99 36.72
N ARG A 41 -13.30 22.07 37.60
CA ARG A 41 -12.15 21.15 37.59
C ARG A 41 -12.59 19.69 37.80
N GLN A 42 -13.52 19.43 38.72
CA GLN A 42 -14.06 18.09 38.95
C GLN A 42 -14.84 17.55 37.74
N ARG A 43 -15.70 18.39 37.14
CA ARG A 43 -16.43 18.07 35.89
C ARG A 43 -15.45 17.75 34.75
N LEU A 44 -14.42 18.56 34.57
CA LEU A 44 -13.38 18.37 33.54
C LEU A 44 -12.61 17.06 33.73
N MET A 45 -12.21 16.73 34.97
CA MET A 45 -11.57 15.46 35.29
C MET A 45 -12.48 14.25 35.01
N GLY A 46 -13.77 14.35 35.34
CA GLY A 46 -14.76 13.32 35.01
C GLY A 46 -14.92 13.13 33.50
N ALA A 47 -14.97 14.22 32.73
CA ALA A 47 -15.07 14.19 31.27
C ALA A 47 -13.84 13.53 30.62
N TYR A 48 -12.61 13.83 31.08
CA TYR A 48 -11.40 13.16 30.60
C TYR A 48 -11.39 11.65 30.90
N GLN A 49 -11.86 11.23 32.08
CA GLN A 49 -11.98 9.81 32.42
C GLN A 49 -13.03 9.09 31.55
N ALA A 50 -14.18 9.72 31.29
CA ALA A 50 -15.20 9.21 30.39
C ALA A 50 -14.68 9.08 28.95
N LEU A 51 -13.99 10.09 28.43
CA LEU A 51 -13.34 10.05 27.11
C LEU A 51 -12.31 8.91 27.01
N GLY A 52 -11.47 8.74 28.04
CA GLY A 52 -10.51 7.64 28.10
C GLY A 52 -11.18 6.26 28.02
N ARG A 53 -12.27 6.04 28.79
CA ARG A 53 -13.05 4.79 28.73
C ARG A 53 -13.67 4.57 27.35
N ALA A 54 -14.24 5.61 26.74
CA ALA A 54 -14.83 5.53 25.40
C ALA A 54 -13.79 5.17 24.32
N LEU A 55 -12.59 5.74 24.39
CA LEU A 55 -11.48 5.41 23.48
C LEU A 55 -10.99 3.97 23.67
N SER A 56 -10.86 3.49 24.92
CA SER A 56 -10.54 2.09 25.19
C SER A 56 -11.60 1.13 24.65
N GLN A 57 -12.89 1.46 24.82
CA GLN A 57 -13.99 0.65 24.30
C GLN A 57 -14.02 0.63 22.76
N LEU A 58 -13.81 1.78 22.10
CA LEU A 58 -13.69 1.86 20.65
C LEU A 58 -12.52 1.01 20.12
N SER A 59 -11.37 1.07 20.80
CA SER A 59 -10.19 0.25 20.47
C SER A 59 -10.49 -1.25 20.59
N ALA A 60 -11.13 -1.68 21.69
CA ALA A 60 -11.55 -3.06 21.89
C ALA A 60 -12.57 -3.53 20.83
N SER A 61 -13.55 -2.69 20.47
CA SER A 61 -14.50 -2.99 19.39
C SER A 61 -13.81 -3.13 18.03
N ASN A 62 -12.85 -2.26 17.70
CA ASN A 62 -12.08 -2.34 16.45
C ASN A 62 -11.22 -3.62 16.37
N ALA A 63 -10.63 -4.04 17.50
CA ALA A 63 -9.93 -5.32 17.58
C ALA A 63 -10.89 -6.51 17.35
N HIS A 64 -12.09 -6.46 17.95
CA HIS A 64 -13.11 -7.50 17.76
C HIS A 64 -13.59 -7.59 16.30
N CYS A 65 -13.80 -6.45 15.63
CA CYS A 65 -14.14 -6.40 14.20
C CYS A 65 -13.03 -6.99 13.31
N THR A 66 -11.77 -6.72 13.65
CA THR A 66 -10.60 -7.29 12.95
C THR A 66 -10.54 -8.81 13.09
N ASN A 67 -10.82 -9.34 14.28
CA ASN A 67 -10.86 -10.78 14.53
C ASN A 67 -12.03 -11.45 13.78
N ILE A 68 -13.24 -10.89 13.82
CA ILE A 68 -14.38 -11.39 13.04
C ILE A 68 -14.04 -11.44 11.54
N ARG A 69 -13.37 -10.41 11.01
CA ARG A 69 -12.97 -10.38 9.60
C ARG A 69 -12.02 -11.53 9.25
N ARG A 70 -11.01 -11.80 10.08
CA ARG A 70 -10.08 -12.92 9.91
C ARG A 70 -10.79 -14.28 9.94
N GLU A 71 -11.73 -14.47 10.86
CA GLU A 71 -12.52 -15.71 10.93
C GLU A 71 -13.43 -15.90 9.70
N LEU A 72 -14.07 -14.82 9.23
CA LEU A 72 -14.86 -14.84 7.99
C LEU A 72 -13.99 -15.20 6.78
N ASP A 73 -12.83 -14.54 6.63
CA ASP A 73 -11.87 -14.84 5.57
C ASP A 73 -11.41 -16.31 5.66
N HIS A 74 -11.12 -16.82 6.86
CA HIS A 74 -10.73 -18.22 7.08
C HIS A 74 -11.84 -19.21 6.67
N VAL A 75 -13.07 -18.99 7.10
CA VAL A 75 -14.23 -19.83 6.73
C VAL A 75 -14.51 -19.77 5.22
N GLN A 76 -14.36 -18.61 4.59
CA GLN A 76 -14.47 -18.49 3.12
C GLN A 76 -13.39 -19.32 2.40
N HIS A 77 -12.14 -19.28 2.88
CA HIS A 77 -11.06 -20.12 2.33
C HIS A 77 -11.33 -21.62 2.56
N GLN A 78 -11.82 -22.02 3.73
CA GLN A 78 -12.25 -23.40 3.99
C GLN A 78 -13.35 -23.84 3.02
N LEU A 79 -14.42 -23.03 2.88
CA LEU A 79 -15.53 -23.31 1.98
C LEU A 79 -15.05 -23.46 0.53
N HIS A 80 -14.22 -22.52 0.05
CA HIS A 80 -13.64 -22.56 -1.29
C HIS A 80 -12.77 -23.81 -1.51
N ASN A 81 -11.98 -24.21 -0.50
CA ASN A 81 -11.20 -25.45 -0.54
C ASN A 81 -12.08 -26.71 -0.54
N VAL A 82 -13.21 -26.72 0.19
CA VAL A 82 -14.19 -27.83 0.16
C VAL A 82 -14.89 -27.90 -1.20
N LEU A 83 -15.28 -26.77 -1.79
CA LEU A 83 -15.85 -26.71 -3.14
C LEU A 83 -14.86 -27.23 -4.20
N LYS A 84 -13.61 -26.74 -4.20
CA LYS A 84 -12.52 -27.25 -5.06
C LYS A 84 -12.24 -28.74 -4.84
N LYS A 85 -12.30 -29.23 -3.59
CA LYS A 85 -12.16 -30.66 -3.29
C LYS A 85 -13.36 -31.48 -3.76
N ARG A 86 -14.58 -30.93 -3.76
CA ARG A 86 -15.77 -31.59 -4.30
C ARG A 86 -15.67 -31.75 -5.81
N GLU A 87 -15.28 -30.69 -6.53
CA GLU A 87 -15.01 -30.71 -7.97
C GLU A 87 -13.93 -31.76 -8.33
N ARG A 88 -12.75 -31.65 -7.70
CA ARG A 88 -11.61 -32.54 -8.01
C ARG A 88 -11.81 -33.98 -7.51
N GLY A 89 -12.41 -34.16 -6.34
CA GLY A 89 -12.57 -35.45 -5.66
C GLY A 89 -13.76 -36.28 -6.14
N SER A 90 -14.88 -35.65 -6.51
CA SER A 90 -16.03 -36.36 -7.10
C SER A 90 -15.66 -37.02 -8.43
N SER A 91 -14.78 -36.38 -9.23
CA SER A 91 -14.34 -36.90 -10.52
C SER A 91 -13.73 -38.31 -10.47
N LYS A 92 -13.06 -38.71 -9.38
CA LYS A 92 -12.42 -40.03 -9.28
C LYS A 92 -13.42 -41.20 -9.28
N LYS A 93 -14.65 -41.03 -8.79
CA LYS A 93 -15.73 -42.03 -8.94
C LYS A 93 -16.50 -41.91 -10.26
N ILE A 94 -16.37 -40.81 -10.97
CA ILE A 94 -16.97 -40.64 -12.31
C ILE A 94 -16.00 -41.17 -13.39
N LYS A 95 -14.67 -41.19 -13.17
CA LYS A 95 -13.69 -41.73 -14.15
C LYS A 95 -13.94 -43.18 -14.57
N SER A 96 -14.58 -44.02 -13.75
CA SER A 96 -15.04 -45.36 -14.16
C SER A 96 -16.37 -45.37 -14.95
N ARG A 97 -17.17 -44.30 -14.87
CA ARG A 97 -18.41 -44.10 -15.65
C ARG A 97 -18.19 -43.29 -16.93
N PHE A 98 -17.12 -42.47 -17.00
CA PHE A 98 -16.66 -41.81 -18.23
C PHE A 98 -16.21 -42.82 -19.30
N LEU A 99 -15.73 -44.01 -18.89
CA LEU A 99 -15.24 -45.05 -19.79
C LEU A 99 -16.34 -45.76 -20.61
N THR A 100 -17.61 -45.70 -20.19
CA THR A 100 -18.74 -46.40 -20.84
C THR A 100 -19.66 -45.50 -21.66
N SER A 101 -19.47 -44.17 -21.64
CA SER A 101 -20.33 -43.20 -22.34
C SER A 101 -19.56 -42.38 -23.37
N ARG A 102 -19.91 -42.54 -24.65
CA ARG A 102 -19.27 -41.83 -25.77
C ARG A 102 -19.40 -40.30 -25.67
N ASN A 103 -20.52 -39.81 -25.13
CA ASN A 103 -20.78 -38.38 -24.99
C ASN A 103 -19.91 -37.77 -23.88
N LEU A 104 -19.81 -38.45 -22.73
CA LEU A 104 -19.04 -37.96 -21.59
C LEU A 104 -17.53 -37.91 -21.88
N ARG A 105 -17.02 -38.77 -22.78
CA ARG A 105 -15.63 -38.70 -23.26
C ARG A 105 -15.36 -37.42 -24.06
N ALA A 106 -16.25 -37.07 -24.99
CA ALA A 106 -16.11 -35.86 -25.81
C ALA A 106 -16.11 -34.57 -24.97
N GLU A 107 -16.88 -34.53 -23.88
CA GLU A 107 -16.86 -33.38 -22.95
C GLU A 107 -15.54 -33.27 -22.19
N PHE A 108 -14.97 -34.39 -21.73
CA PHE A 108 -13.66 -34.41 -21.07
C PHE A 108 -12.54 -33.99 -22.01
N ASP A 109 -12.52 -34.54 -23.24
CA ASP A 109 -11.51 -34.20 -24.25
C ASP A 109 -11.58 -32.70 -24.61
N ARG A 110 -12.79 -32.10 -24.63
CA ARG A 110 -12.98 -30.64 -24.81
C ARG A 110 -12.49 -29.82 -23.61
N GLU A 111 -12.77 -30.23 -22.38
CA GLU A 111 -12.31 -29.52 -21.17
C GLU A 111 -10.78 -29.55 -21.06
N ASP A 112 -10.15 -30.69 -21.38
CA ASP A 112 -8.69 -30.81 -21.33
C ASP A 112 -8.02 -30.00 -22.45
N ALA A 113 -8.58 -29.99 -23.66
CA ALA A 113 -8.14 -29.10 -24.74
C ALA A 113 -8.27 -27.61 -24.35
N GLU A 114 -9.38 -27.20 -23.72
CA GLU A 114 -9.54 -25.82 -23.22
C GLU A 114 -8.53 -25.49 -22.11
N ARG A 115 -8.22 -26.44 -21.21
CA ARG A 115 -7.20 -26.25 -20.16
C ARG A 115 -5.81 -26.07 -20.76
N GLN A 116 -5.42 -26.94 -21.71
CA GLN A 116 -4.13 -26.85 -22.40
C GLN A 116 -3.99 -25.52 -23.16
N GLU A 117 -5.05 -25.02 -23.79
CA GLU A 117 -5.01 -23.72 -24.47
C GLU A 117 -4.89 -22.55 -23.48
N ARG A 118 -5.64 -22.57 -22.36
CA ARG A 118 -5.50 -21.56 -21.29
C ARG A 118 -4.10 -21.56 -20.67
N GLU A 119 -3.48 -22.72 -20.50
CA GLU A 119 -2.11 -22.84 -19.99
C GLU A 119 -1.10 -22.27 -20.99
N ARG A 120 -1.20 -22.59 -22.29
CA ARG A 120 -0.36 -22.00 -23.36
C ARG A 120 -0.47 -20.48 -23.42
N VAL A 121 -1.68 -19.93 -23.36
CA VAL A 121 -1.90 -18.47 -23.36
C VAL A 121 -1.32 -17.82 -22.10
N ALA A 122 -1.38 -18.49 -20.94
CA ALA A 122 -0.79 -17.98 -19.70
C ALA A 122 0.75 -18.00 -19.74
N GLU A 123 1.35 -19.08 -20.26
CA GLU A 123 2.80 -19.21 -20.46
C GLU A 123 3.33 -18.15 -21.41
N GLU A 124 2.72 -17.98 -22.58
CA GLU A 124 3.15 -16.98 -23.56
C GLU A 124 2.98 -15.55 -23.01
N ARG A 125 1.90 -15.26 -22.29
CA ARG A 125 1.72 -13.98 -21.60
C ARG A 125 2.79 -13.74 -20.52
N ASN A 126 3.29 -14.77 -19.85
CA ASN A 126 4.37 -14.62 -18.87
C ASN A 126 5.72 -14.40 -19.57
N ARG A 127 6.02 -15.18 -20.62
CA ARG A 127 7.20 -14.98 -21.49
C ARG A 127 7.27 -13.55 -22.03
N GLN A 128 6.14 -12.99 -22.48
CA GLN A 128 6.06 -11.60 -22.95
C GLN A 128 6.33 -10.57 -21.86
N LYS A 129 5.82 -10.77 -20.62
CA LYS A 129 6.14 -9.89 -19.47
C LYS A 129 7.62 -9.97 -19.10
N GLU A 130 8.20 -11.17 -19.10
CA GLU A 130 9.62 -11.37 -18.79
C GLU A 130 10.51 -10.71 -19.83
N ALA A 131 10.19 -10.86 -21.13
CA ALA A 131 10.88 -10.16 -22.21
C ALA A 131 10.78 -8.64 -22.09
N ALA A 132 9.58 -8.09 -21.82
CA ALA A 132 9.38 -6.65 -21.64
C ALA A 132 10.11 -6.10 -20.39
N ASN A 133 10.13 -6.85 -19.29
CA ASN A 133 10.89 -6.50 -18.08
C ASN A 133 12.40 -6.52 -18.34
N ALA A 134 12.91 -7.53 -19.06
CA ALA A 134 14.32 -7.63 -19.45
C ALA A 134 14.72 -6.50 -20.40
N GLU A 135 13.85 -6.09 -21.33
CA GLU A 135 14.08 -4.94 -22.19
C GLU A 135 14.11 -3.63 -21.40
N SER A 136 13.15 -3.43 -20.48
CA SER A 136 13.13 -2.27 -19.57
C SER A 136 14.43 -2.18 -18.75
N ALA A 137 14.89 -3.30 -18.18
CA ALA A 137 16.16 -3.36 -17.45
C ALA A 137 17.37 -2.99 -18.33
N ARG A 138 17.43 -3.48 -19.58
CA ARG A 138 18.48 -3.10 -20.54
C ARG A 138 18.47 -1.61 -20.87
N ARG A 139 17.29 -1.01 -21.06
CA ARG A 139 17.14 0.44 -21.30
C ARG A 139 17.60 1.26 -20.09
N VAL A 140 17.23 0.86 -18.88
CA VAL A 140 17.66 1.51 -17.63
C VAL A 140 19.17 1.42 -17.44
N ALA A 141 19.80 0.28 -17.72
CA ALA A 141 21.26 0.11 -17.66
C ALA A 141 21.99 0.95 -18.73
N HIS A 142 21.47 1.01 -19.96
CA HIS A 142 22.00 1.85 -21.02
C HIS A 142 21.95 3.35 -20.65
N ASP A 143 20.82 3.81 -20.12
CA ASP A 143 20.67 5.18 -19.65
C ASP A 143 21.60 5.48 -18.46
N ALA A 144 21.79 4.54 -17.54
CA ALA A 144 22.73 4.68 -16.43
C ALA A 144 24.18 4.90 -16.91
N ALA A 145 24.58 4.28 -18.03
CA ALA A 145 25.89 4.49 -18.64
C ALA A 145 25.99 5.81 -19.43
N ASN A 146 25.01 6.10 -20.30
CA ASN A 146 25.18 7.07 -21.38
C ASN A 146 24.41 8.39 -21.19
N ARG A 147 23.43 8.45 -20.29
CA ARG A 147 22.52 9.61 -20.16
C ARG A 147 23.11 10.73 -19.30
N TYR A 148 22.79 11.96 -19.67
CA TYR A 148 22.99 13.17 -18.87
C TYR A 148 21.71 13.49 -18.09
N PHE A 149 21.85 13.83 -16.81
CA PHE A 149 20.72 14.05 -15.91
C PHE A 149 20.50 15.55 -15.67
N PHE A 150 19.32 16.04 -16.07
CA PHE A 150 18.90 17.45 -15.94
C PHE A 150 17.60 17.62 -15.15
N GLY A 151 17.55 18.64 -14.28
CA GLY A 151 16.35 19.03 -13.55
C GLY A 151 16.29 18.48 -12.13
N ARG A 152 15.15 18.65 -11.45
CA ARG A 152 15.02 18.27 -10.03
C ARG A 152 14.80 16.77 -9.89
N ILE A 153 15.52 16.13 -8.96
CA ILE A 153 15.37 14.71 -8.58
C ILE A 153 13.88 14.35 -8.34
N SER A 154 13.11 15.27 -7.76
CA SER A 154 11.67 15.09 -7.49
C SER A 154 10.77 14.97 -8.74
N SER A 155 11.22 15.42 -9.92
CA SER A 155 10.46 15.34 -11.19
C SER A 155 10.71 14.07 -12.01
N TYR A 156 11.67 13.24 -11.62
CA TYR A 156 12.01 12.01 -12.35
C TYR A 156 11.00 10.88 -12.12
N LYS A 157 10.75 10.10 -13.18
CA LYS A 157 9.93 8.88 -13.15
C LYS A 157 10.73 7.71 -12.55
N LYS A 158 10.05 6.59 -12.27
CA LYS A 158 10.66 5.40 -11.66
C LYS A 158 11.90 4.93 -12.42
N ASP A 159 11.79 4.74 -13.73
CA ASP A 159 12.87 4.16 -14.53
C ASP A 159 14.07 5.13 -14.64
N ASP A 160 13.81 6.43 -14.73
CA ASP A 160 14.88 7.43 -14.70
C ASP A 160 15.58 7.51 -13.33
N LEU A 161 14.83 7.36 -12.23
CA LEU A 161 15.40 7.31 -10.87
C LEU A 161 16.28 6.06 -10.69
N ARG A 162 15.89 4.93 -11.29
CA ARG A 162 16.72 3.71 -11.30
C ARG A 162 17.97 3.89 -12.16
N ALA A 163 17.86 4.51 -13.34
CA ALA A 163 19.02 4.83 -14.16
C ALA A 163 19.99 5.78 -13.44
N LEU A 164 19.47 6.77 -12.71
CA LEU A 164 20.28 7.66 -11.87
C LEU A 164 20.91 6.94 -10.66
N ALA A 165 20.17 6.05 -9.99
CA ALA A 165 20.68 5.23 -8.90
C ALA A 165 21.86 4.35 -9.35
N LEU A 166 21.68 3.62 -10.45
CA LEU A 166 22.74 2.79 -11.04
C LEU A 166 23.94 3.62 -11.51
N ALA A 167 23.70 4.81 -12.10
CA ALA A 167 24.77 5.72 -12.51
C ALA A 167 25.62 6.26 -11.33
N LEU A 168 25.05 6.29 -10.13
CA LEU A 168 25.70 6.71 -8.88
C LEU A 168 26.24 5.52 -8.05
N GLY A 169 26.02 4.27 -8.51
CA GLY A 169 26.41 3.07 -7.78
C GLY A 169 25.59 2.80 -6.50
N VAL A 170 24.37 3.33 -6.40
CA VAL A 170 23.45 3.07 -5.26
C VAL A 170 22.34 2.11 -5.66
N SER A 171 21.81 1.35 -4.69
CA SER A 171 20.74 0.36 -4.93
C SER A 171 19.45 1.00 -5.48
N ASP A 172 18.88 0.38 -6.51
CA ASP A 172 17.69 0.82 -7.25
C ASP A 172 16.38 0.09 -6.82
N GLU A 173 16.49 -0.73 -5.78
CA GLU A 173 15.40 -1.49 -5.17
C GLU A 173 14.54 -0.62 -4.23
N GLY A 174 13.31 -1.04 -3.93
CA GLY A 174 12.41 -0.33 -3.01
C GLY A 174 11.48 0.70 -3.67
N HIS A 175 10.90 1.60 -2.86
CA HIS A 175 9.98 2.64 -3.34
C HIS A 175 10.74 3.87 -3.85
N ASN A 176 10.08 4.66 -4.72
CA ASN A 176 10.65 5.89 -5.28
C ASN A 176 11.10 6.91 -4.20
N LYS A 177 10.54 6.88 -2.97
CA LYS A 177 11.00 7.72 -1.85
C LYS A 177 12.37 7.26 -1.35
N ASP A 178 12.50 5.96 -1.11
CA ASP A 178 13.71 5.32 -0.57
C ASP A 178 14.89 5.42 -1.55
N ILE A 179 14.61 5.32 -2.86
CA ILE A 179 15.60 5.52 -3.93
C ILE A 179 16.07 6.99 -3.95
N ARG A 180 15.15 7.96 -3.85
CA ARG A 180 15.50 9.38 -3.78
C ARG A 180 16.33 9.73 -2.56
N ALA A 181 15.97 9.21 -1.39
CA ALA A 181 16.72 9.42 -0.16
C ALA A 181 18.19 8.96 -0.29
N ARG A 182 18.43 7.76 -0.83
CA ARG A 182 19.79 7.25 -1.10
C ARG A 182 20.57 8.06 -2.15
N ILE A 183 19.89 8.54 -3.19
CA ILE A 183 20.50 9.44 -4.19
C ILE A 183 20.92 10.78 -3.54
N GLU A 184 20.04 11.37 -2.73
CA GLU A 184 20.31 12.63 -2.02
C GLU A 184 21.42 12.46 -0.97
N GLU A 185 21.42 11.35 -0.22
CA GLU A 185 22.49 10.95 0.70
C GLU A 185 23.85 10.83 0.00
N LYS A 186 23.91 10.12 -1.14
CA LYS A 186 25.13 9.97 -1.94
C LYS A 186 25.70 11.31 -2.43
N PHE A 187 24.84 12.22 -2.90
CA PHE A 187 25.27 13.56 -3.30
C PHE A 187 25.69 14.44 -2.12
N ASN A 188 25.14 14.23 -0.93
CA ASN A 188 25.59 14.92 0.28
C ASN A 188 26.94 14.39 0.80
N SER A 189 27.21 13.08 0.65
CA SER A 189 28.49 12.48 1.03
C SER A 189 29.62 12.78 0.06
N GLU A 190 29.32 12.93 -1.24
CA GLU A 190 30.30 13.12 -2.31
C GLU A 190 29.96 14.39 -3.13
N PRO A 191 30.23 15.60 -2.60
CA PRO A 191 29.87 16.86 -3.25
C PRO A 191 30.58 17.07 -4.60
N ASP A 192 31.73 16.44 -4.82
CA ASP A 192 32.46 16.49 -6.10
C ASP A 192 31.66 15.91 -7.27
N LEU A 193 30.70 15.00 -7.01
CA LEU A 193 29.79 14.48 -8.04
C LEU A 193 28.90 15.58 -8.65
N ALA A 194 28.68 16.70 -7.96
CA ALA A 194 27.93 17.84 -8.50
C ALA A 194 28.68 18.55 -9.64
N ASN A 195 30.02 18.44 -9.68
CA ASN A 195 30.87 19.01 -10.73
C ASN A 195 30.99 18.10 -11.96
N ASN A 196 30.63 16.81 -11.85
CA ASN A 196 30.63 15.88 -12.98
C ASN A 196 29.59 16.30 -14.02
N GLU A 197 30.02 16.44 -15.28
CA GLU A 197 29.16 16.90 -16.39
C GLU A 197 27.86 16.11 -16.54
N ARG A 198 27.87 14.81 -16.20
CA ARG A 198 26.69 13.93 -16.25
C ARG A 198 25.60 14.32 -15.24
N PHE A 199 25.98 14.90 -14.10
CA PHE A 199 25.08 15.22 -12.98
C PHE A 199 24.93 16.73 -12.72
N ALA A 200 25.82 17.57 -13.26
CA ALA A 200 25.78 19.03 -13.12
C ALA A 200 24.42 19.63 -13.53
N GLY A 201 23.70 18.97 -14.46
CA GLY A 201 22.34 19.32 -14.86
C GLY A 201 21.28 19.22 -13.76
N LEU A 202 21.51 18.43 -12.71
CA LEU A 202 20.62 18.31 -11.55
C LEU A 202 20.73 19.52 -10.61
N PHE A 203 21.96 20.02 -10.44
CA PHE A 203 22.30 21.09 -9.50
C PHE A 203 22.13 22.50 -10.08
N ARG A 204 21.98 22.63 -11.40
CA ARG A 204 21.59 23.88 -12.05
C ARG A 204 20.24 24.33 -11.49
N ARG A 205 20.28 25.17 -10.45
CA ARG A 205 19.16 26.01 -10.05
C ARG A 205 18.68 26.68 -11.32
N ARG A 206 17.44 26.36 -11.72
CA ARG A 206 16.77 26.98 -12.86
C ARG A 206 16.63 28.45 -12.52
N THR A 207 17.67 29.23 -12.79
CA THR A 207 17.60 30.67 -12.89
C THR A 207 16.46 30.88 -13.87
N ARG A 208 15.33 31.34 -13.33
CA ARG A 208 14.27 31.89 -14.16
C ARG A 208 15.02 32.98 -14.91
N ARG A 209 15.36 32.73 -16.19
CA ARG A 209 15.47 33.80 -17.15
C ARG A 209 14.12 34.48 -17.02
N ARG A 210 14.10 35.56 -16.23
CA ARG A 210 13.17 36.65 -16.49
C ARG A 210 13.48 36.96 -17.93
N THR A 211 12.57 36.55 -18.81
CA THR A 211 12.46 37.20 -20.09
C THR A 211 12.09 38.62 -19.71
N ASP A 212 13.11 39.45 -19.50
CA ASP A 212 12.95 40.88 -19.59
C ASP A 212 12.50 41.10 -21.03
N GLN A 213 11.18 41.13 -21.21
CA GLN A 213 10.55 41.68 -22.39
C GLN A 213 10.84 43.17 -22.37
N VAL A 214 12.10 43.51 -22.67
CA VAL A 214 12.46 44.86 -23.07
C VAL A 214 11.78 45.05 -24.41
N ASN A 215 10.84 45.99 -24.43
CA ASN A 215 10.15 46.45 -25.62
C ASN A 215 11.11 46.59 -26.81
N ALA A 216 10.91 45.76 -27.84
CA ALA A 216 11.34 46.06 -29.19
C ALA A 216 10.06 46.32 -29.99
N SER A 217 9.78 47.61 -30.15
CA SER A 217 8.66 48.19 -30.87
C SER A 217 8.63 47.81 -32.36
N ASP A 218 7.43 47.90 -32.94
CA ASP A 218 7.12 48.10 -34.35
C ASP A 218 7.93 47.33 -35.40
N SER A 219 7.27 46.32 -35.96
CA SER A 219 7.19 46.21 -37.43
C SER A 219 5.88 45.53 -37.80
N ASP A 220 4.90 46.36 -38.17
CA ASP A 220 3.77 45.90 -38.98
C ASP A 220 4.31 45.21 -40.23
N SER A 221 3.81 44.00 -40.50
CA SER A 221 3.90 43.40 -41.81
C SER A 221 2.71 42.46 -41.98
N ASP A 222 1.62 43.03 -42.50
CA ASP A 222 0.49 42.25 -42.99
C ASP A 222 0.98 41.20 -43.99
N SER A 223 0.55 39.96 -43.79
CA SER A 223 0.73 38.88 -44.76
C SER A 223 -0.42 37.90 -44.59
N GLU A 224 -1.54 38.25 -45.22
CA GLU A 224 -2.67 37.35 -45.40
C GLU A 224 -2.20 36.03 -46.03
N SER A 225 -2.50 34.92 -45.36
CA SER A 225 -2.46 33.60 -45.98
C SER A 225 -3.69 32.80 -45.57
N GLU A 226 -4.81 33.12 -46.20
CA GLU A 226 -5.96 32.22 -46.24
C GLU A 226 -5.51 30.84 -46.71
N GLY A 227 -5.64 29.81 -45.86
CA GLY A 227 -4.90 28.58 -46.17
C GLY A 227 -5.13 27.35 -45.32
N ARG A 228 -6.38 27.06 -44.94
CA ARG A 228 -7.02 25.71 -45.00
C ARG A 228 -8.11 25.53 -43.94
N ARG A 229 -9.36 25.69 -44.39
CA ARG A 229 -10.43 24.82 -43.93
C ARG A 229 -10.01 23.36 -44.21
N TYR A 230 -9.97 22.52 -43.18
CA TYR A 230 -10.55 21.20 -43.32
C TYR A 230 -11.50 20.95 -42.16
N ASP A 231 -12.65 20.46 -42.57
CA ASP A 231 -13.83 20.22 -41.77
C ASP A 231 -13.66 19.01 -40.83
N GLN A 232 -14.79 18.62 -40.25
CA GLN A 232 -15.16 17.23 -39.96
C GLN A 232 -15.03 16.76 -38.51
N ARG A 233 -15.57 17.57 -37.59
CA ARG A 233 -16.03 17.10 -36.28
C ARG A 233 -17.32 16.28 -36.44
N TYR A 234 -17.21 15.00 -36.81
CA TYR A 234 -18.31 14.07 -36.56
C TYR A 234 -18.41 13.77 -35.07
N ALA A 235 -19.31 14.50 -34.39
CA ALA A 235 -19.72 14.20 -33.04
C ALA A 235 -20.57 12.92 -33.04
N THR A 236 -19.94 11.77 -32.83
CA THR A 236 -20.66 10.51 -32.59
C THR A 236 -21.43 10.62 -31.27
N PRO A 237 -22.77 10.51 -31.26
CA PRO A 237 -23.52 10.50 -30.00
C PRO A 237 -23.17 9.23 -29.21
N GLN A 238 -22.54 9.38 -28.04
CA GLN A 238 -22.33 8.25 -27.15
C GLN A 238 -23.68 7.76 -26.58
N PRO A 239 -23.96 6.44 -26.60
CA PRO A 239 -25.11 5.90 -25.91
C PRO A 239 -24.94 6.09 -24.40
N LEU A 240 -25.98 6.64 -23.76
CA LEU A 240 -26.07 6.80 -22.30
C LEU A 240 -25.94 5.43 -21.63
N SER A 241 -24.75 5.14 -21.10
CA SER A 241 -24.51 3.94 -20.32
C SER A 241 -25.11 4.12 -18.92
N PRO A 242 -25.86 3.13 -18.39
CA PRO A 242 -26.46 3.24 -17.07
C PRO A 242 -25.37 3.41 -15.99
N SER A 243 -25.54 4.43 -15.16
CA SER A 243 -24.68 4.72 -14.01
C SER A 243 -24.82 3.64 -12.95
N TYR A 244 -23.93 2.65 -12.96
CA TYR A 244 -23.78 1.73 -11.84
C TYR A 244 -22.98 2.40 -10.73
N PRO A 245 -23.43 2.34 -9.45
CA PRO A 245 -22.69 2.93 -8.34
C PRO A 245 -21.32 2.27 -8.22
N SER A 246 -20.26 3.09 -8.32
CA SER A 246 -18.87 2.63 -8.27
C SER A 246 -18.51 2.20 -6.85
N SER A 247 -18.70 0.92 -6.56
CA SER A 247 -18.29 0.29 -5.31
C SER A 247 -16.76 0.23 -5.25
N SER A 248 -16.16 1.30 -4.75
CA SER A 248 -14.72 1.41 -4.49
C SER A 248 -14.30 0.51 -3.32
N THR A 249 -14.23 -0.81 -3.56
CA THR A 249 -13.55 -1.76 -2.68
C THR A 249 -12.05 -1.67 -2.93
N SER A 250 -11.41 -0.69 -2.28
CA SER A 250 -9.97 -0.67 -2.08
C SER A 250 -9.56 -1.91 -1.26
N PHE A 251 -9.02 -2.91 -1.95
CA PHE A 251 -8.39 -4.06 -1.31
C PHE A 251 -7.09 -3.59 -0.62
N PRO A 252 -6.96 -3.69 0.72
CA PRO A 252 -5.67 -3.48 1.36
C PRO A 252 -4.71 -4.61 0.95
N ALA A 253 -3.44 -4.26 0.75
CA ALA A 253 -2.42 -5.21 0.35
C ALA A 253 -2.32 -6.40 1.33
N THR A 254 -2.23 -7.61 0.78
CA THR A 254 -2.00 -8.83 1.55
C THR A 254 -0.65 -8.77 2.24
N PHE A 255 -0.65 -8.57 3.56
CA PHE A 255 0.54 -8.70 4.38
C PHE A 255 0.88 -10.19 4.53
N THR A 256 2.09 -10.58 4.12
CA THR A 256 2.59 -11.96 4.24
C THR A 256 2.76 -12.31 5.71
N ASN A 257 1.89 -13.17 6.26
CA ASN A 257 2.08 -13.73 7.60
C ASN A 257 3.09 -14.89 7.53
N GLN A 258 4.28 -14.68 8.08
CA GLN A 258 5.08 -15.79 8.61
C GLN A 258 4.34 -16.41 9.80
N PRO A 259 4.25 -17.75 9.92
CA PRO A 259 3.75 -18.39 11.13
C PRO A 259 4.77 -18.26 12.25
N ALA A 260 4.38 -17.65 13.37
CA ALA A 260 5.20 -17.64 14.58
C ALA A 260 5.27 -19.07 15.19
N PRO A 261 6.42 -19.48 15.75
CA PRO A 261 6.55 -20.79 16.39
C PRO A 261 5.71 -20.89 17.67
N PRO A 262 5.22 -22.09 18.04
CA PRO A 262 4.41 -22.27 19.24
C PRO A 262 5.24 -22.11 20.51
N HIS A 263 4.86 -21.16 21.36
CA HIS A 263 5.36 -21.06 22.73
C HIS A 263 4.69 -22.12 23.62
N PRO A 264 5.41 -22.83 24.50
CA PRO A 264 4.82 -23.80 25.43
C PRO A 264 4.05 -23.12 26.57
N ASP A 265 3.14 -23.88 27.18
CA ASP A 265 2.30 -23.48 28.31
C ASP A 265 3.09 -22.95 29.51
N TYR A 266 2.66 -21.78 30.02
CA TYR A 266 2.98 -21.35 31.39
C TYR A 266 1.70 -20.96 32.14
N ARG A 267 1.62 -21.42 33.40
CA ARG A 267 0.40 -21.47 34.21
C ARG A 267 0.01 -20.12 34.84
N LEU A 268 -1.26 -20.08 35.24
CA LEU A 268 -1.87 -19.18 36.24
C LEU A 268 -1.05 -19.02 37.54
N TYR A 269 -1.29 -17.87 38.22
CA TYR A 269 -0.76 -17.31 39.50
C TYR A 269 0.18 -16.10 39.30
N TYR A 270 0.18 -15.02 40.10
CA TYR A 270 -0.68 -14.53 41.20
C TYR A 270 -1.01 -13.02 40.96
N PRO A 271 -2.03 -12.40 41.60
CA PRO A 271 -2.32 -10.97 41.43
C PRO A 271 -1.41 -10.12 42.32
N HIS A 272 -0.51 -9.34 41.72
CA HIS A 272 0.32 -8.38 42.48
C HIS A 272 -0.37 -7.03 42.60
N GLN A 273 -0.69 -6.63 43.83
CA GLN A 273 -1.11 -5.26 44.14
C GLN A 273 0.09 -4.30 44.09
N ASN A 274 -0.16 -3.10 43.55
CA ASN A 274 0.52 -1.82 43.80
C ASN A 274 2.05 -1.84 44.02
N GLN A 275 2.80 -1.58 42.95
CA GLN A 275 4.13 -0.97 43.00
C GLN A 275 4.20 0.18 41.98
N PRO A 276 4.78 1.35 42.31
CA PRO A 276 4.91 2.47 41.38
C PRO A 276 5.99 2.20 40.33
N LEU A 277 5.68 2.46 39.06
CA LEU A 277 6.60 2.25 37.93
C LEU A 277 7.68 3.32 37.89
N TYR A 278 8.87 3.00 38.40
CA TYR A 278 10.10 3.72 38.12
C TYR A 278 10.73 3.14 36.84
N TYR A 279 10.76 3.92 35.75
CA TYR A 279 11.37 3.52 34.48
C TYR A 279 12.84 3.99 34.41
N PRO A 280 13.84 3.09 34.49
CA PRO A 280 15.20 3.42 34.09
C PRO A 280 15.30 3.46 32.56
N TYR A 281 15.86 4.55 32.05
CA TYR A 281 16.10 4.77 30.62
C TYR A 281 17.36 4.00 30.19
N TYR A 282 17.22 2.96 29.37
CA TYR A 282 18.35 2.24 28.77
C TYR A 282 18.53 2.65 27.30
N PRO A 283 19.73 3.13 26.89
CA PRO A 283 20.02 3.39 25.48
C PRO A 283 20.20 2.07 24.72
N SER A 284 19.45 1.90 23.63
CA SER A 284 19.51 0.71 22.79
C SER A 284 20.63 0.83 21.74
N THR A 285 21.80 0.26 22.05
CA THR A 285 22.84 -0.02 21.05
C THR A 285 22.86 -1.51 20.73
N SER A 286 22.45 -1.89 19.53
CA SER A 286 22.74 -3.22 18.99
C SER A 286 22.79 -3.18 17.47
N GLU A 287 24.01 -3.06 16.93
CA GLU A 287 24.31 -3.55 15.60
C GLU A 287 24.03 -5.06 15.54
N SER A 288 23.29 -5.50 14.52
CA SER A 288 23.16 -6.90 14.12
C SER A 288 22.54 -6.88 12.71
N GLY A 289 23.25 -7.19 11.63
CA GLY A 289 24.40 -8.10 11.53
C GLY A 289 23.99 -9.49 11.06
N TYR A 290 22.82 -9.63 10.43
CA TYR A 290 22.37 -10.88 9.81
C TYR A 290 22.83 -10.99 8.35
N GLY A 291 23.87 -11.80 8.13
CA GLY A 291 24.29 -12.21 6.79
C GLY A 291 23.32 -13.23 6.20
N GLU A 292 22.91 -13.00 4.95
CA GLU A 292 21.95 -13.84 4.23
C GLU A 292 22.65 -15.03 3.56
N LEU A 293 22.55 -16.22 4.18
CA LEU A 293 23.03 -17.48 3.61
C LEU A 293 22.10 -17.95 2.48
N GLN A 294 22.43 -17.63 1.23
CA GLN A 294 21.78 -18.22 0.06
C GLN A 294 22.05 -19.73 -0.02
N GLN A 295 21.04 -20.56 0.29
CA GLN A 295 21.09 -21.98 -0.03
C GLN A 295 20.80 -22.20 -1.52
N GLN A 296 21.83 -22.52 -2.30
CA GLN A 296 21.69 -23.01 -3.66
C GLN A 296 21.02 -24.39 -3.67
N TYR A 297 19.70 -24.43 -3.90
CA TYR A 297 19.02 -25.68 -4.25
C TYR A 297 19.30 -26.06 -5.70
N GLN A 298 20.39 -26.80 -5.94
CA GLN A 298 20.61 -27.46 -7.24
C GLN A 298 19.60 -28.57 -7.47
N TYR A 299 18.57 -28.30 -8.28
CA TYR A 299 17.72 -29.34 -8.86
C TYR A 299 18.52 -30.16 -9.88
N ARG A 300 19.05 -31.32 -9.45
CA ARG A 300 19.54 -32.35 -10.38
C ARG A 300 18.34 -33.01 -11.07
N PHE A 301 18.14 -32.71 -12.35
CA PHE A 301 17.26 -33.48 -13.22
C PHE A 301 17.80 -34.89 -13.38
N TYR A 302 17.06 -35.89 -12.88
CA TYR A 302 17.30 -37.28 -13.25
C TYR A 302 16.71 -37.52 -14.64
N SER A 303 17.59 -37.75 -15.62
CA SER A 303 17.20 -38.23 -16.95
C SER A 303 16.83 -39.72 -16.87
N PRO A 304 15.62 -40.14 -17.30
CA PRO A 304 15.27 -41.55 -17.33
C PRO A 304 15.94 -42.29 -18.49
N TYR A 305 16.50 -43.46 -18.15
CA TYR A 305 17.14 -44.45 -19.03
C TYR A 305 16.45 -44.67 -20.38
N ASN A 306 17.25 -44.72 -21.45
CA ASN A 306 16.95 -45.48 -22.67
C ASN A 306 17.52 -46.90 -22.54
N PRO A 307 16.70 -47.96 -22.59
CA PRO A 307 17.15 -49.33 -22.88
C PRO A 307 17.36 -49.55 -24.40
N PRO A 308 18.08 -50.62 -24.81
CA PRO A 308 18.49 -50.85 -26.20
C PRO A 308 17.38 -51.34 -27.14
#